data_AF-A0A0D2ND47-F1
#
_entry.id   AF-A0A0D2ND47-F1
#
_cell.length_a   1.000
_cell.length_b   1.000
_cell.length_c   1.000
_cell.angle_alpha   90.00
_cell.angle_beta   90.00
_cell.angle_gamma   90.00
#
_symmetry.space_group_name_H-M   'P 1'
#
loop_
_entity.id
_entity.type
_entity.pdbx_description
1 polymer ?
#
loop_
_entity_poly.entity_id
_entity_poly.type
_entity_poly.pdbx_seq_one_letter_code
_entity_poly.pdbx_strand_id
1 'polypeptide(L)' 'MRQLKHHERKLLKKVDFLRWKNEHNMRELQAMRRYHIQNRDDYKTYNKIAGMITKLTNMLRQLGPEDPTRIELTDQLLDK' A
#
# COMPACT_ATOMS: atom_id res chain seq x y z
N MET A 1 -20.22 -6.88 19.79
CA MET A 1 -19.39 -6.83 21.02
C MET A 1 -19.97 -5.81 21.99
N ARG A 2 -19.84 -6.08 23.29
CA ARG A 2 -20.24 -5.13 24.34
C ARG A 2 -19.27 -3.94 24.37
N GLN A 3 -19.78 -2.75 24.69
CA GLN A 3 -18.95 -1.58 24.96
C GLN A 3 -18.19 -1.74 26.29
N LEU A 4 -16.86 -1.56 26.26
CA LEU A 4 -15.99 -1.65 27.42
C LEU A 4 -16.19 -0.43 28.35
N LYS A 5 -16.24 -0.66 29.66
CA LYS A 5 -16.22 0.39 30.68
C LYS A 5 -14.87 1.11 30.70
N HIS A 6 -14.82 2.27 31.33
CA HIS A 6 -13.62 3.11 31.39
C HIS A 6 -12.36 2.37 31.88
N HIS A 7 -12.49 1.57 32.96
CA HIS A 7 -11.37 0.81 33.51
C HIS A 7 -10.95 -0.35 32.60
N GLU A 8 -11.90 -1.04 31.97
CA GLU A 8 -11.63 -2.13 31.02
C GLU A 8 -10.89 -1.61 29.79
N ARG A 9 -11.31 -0.46 29.25
CA ARG A 9 -10.61 0.22 28.14
C ARG A 9 -9.20 0.65 28.51
N LYS A 10 -8.96 1.05 29.77
CA LYS A 10 -7.62 1.43 30.26
C LYS A 10 -6.67 0.23 30.32
N LEU A 11 -7.17 -0.97 30.62
CA LEU A 11 -6.40 -2.22 30.61
C LEU A 11 -6.22 -2.77 29.19
N LEU A 12 -7.27 -2.72 28.37
CA LEU A 12 -7.33 -3.33 27.03
C LEU A 12 -7.04 -2.33 25.90
N LYS A 13 -6.05 -1.45 26.07
CA LYS A 13 -5.74 -0.39 25.09
C LYS A 13 -5.26 -0.89 23.72
N LYS A 14 -4.65 -2.09 23.68
CA LYS A 14 -4.10 -2.70 22.46
C LYS A 14 -5.05 -3.74 21.84
N VAL A 15 -6.22 -3.96 22.46
CA VAL A 15 -7.16 -4.99 22.01
C VAL A 15 -8.22 -4.32 21.14
N ASP A 16 -8.08 -4.49 19.83
CA ASP A 16 -9.10 -4.15 18.84
C ASP A 16 -9.28 -5.39 17.94
N PHE A 17 -10.49 -5.94 17.93
CA PHE A 17 -10.81 -7.16 17.18
C PHE A 17 -11.06 -6.90 15.69
N LEU A 18 -11.33 -5.64 15.31
CA LEU A 18 -11.64 -5.26 13.93
C LEU A 18 -10.43 -4.64 13.23
N ARG A 19 -9.55 -3.97 13.98
CA ARG A 19 -8.39 -3.24 13.42
C ARG A 19 -7.10 -3.75 14.03
N TRP A 20 -6.41 -4.61 13.30
CA TRP A 20 -5.10 -5.12 13.70
C TRP A 20 -4.01 -4.25 13.07
N LYS A 21 -2.99 -3.86 13.85
CA LYS A 21 -1.96 -2.91 13.40
C LYS A 21 -1.13 -3.39 12.21
N ASN A 22 -0.95 -4.70 12.08
CA ASN A 22 -0.18 -5.30 10.98
C ASN A 22 -1.01 -5.56 9.73
N GLU A 23 -2.32 -5.29 9.76
CA GLU A 23 -3.19 -5.48 8.62
C GLU A 23 -3.47 -4.16 7.89
N HIS A 24 -2.90 -4.00 6.69
CA HIS A 24 -3.26 -2.91 5.77
C HIS A 24 -4.63 -3.11 5.09
N ASN A 25 -5.47 -3.95 5.67
CA ASN A 25 -6.74 -4.46 5.13
C ASN A 25 -7.76 -3.33 4.87
N MET A 26 -7.70 -2.23 5.63
CA MET A 26 -8.62 -1.10 5.45
C MET A 26 -8.42 -0.35 4.13
N ARG A 27 -7.17 -0.19 3.65
CA ARG A 27 -6.89 0.48 2.38
C ARG A 27 -7.32 -0.38 1.19
N GLU A 28 -7.01 -1.67 1.27
CA GLU A 28 -7.46 -2.67 0.30
C GLU A 28 -8.99 -2.67 0.17
N LEU A 29 -9.72 -2.80 1.28
CA LEU A 29 -11.18 -2.80 1.28
C LEU A 29 -11.77 -1.47 0.77
N GLN A 30 -11.15 -0.33 1.08
CA GLN A 30 -11.59 0.96 0.54
C GLN A 30 -11.44 1.03 -0.98
N ALA A 31 -10.30 0.60 -1.52
CA ALA A 31 -10.05 0.59 -2.96
C ALA A 31 -10.98 -0.40 -3.67
N MET A 32 -11.13 -1.61 -3.14
CA MET A 32 -12.04 -2.62 -3.69
C MET A 32 -13.48 -2.12 -3.73
N ARG A 33 -13.98 -1.49 -2.66
CA ARG A 33 -15.34 -0.93 -2.63
C ARG A 33 -15.51 0.24 -3.60
N ARG A 34 -14.51 1.13 -3.69
CA ARG A 34 -14.58 2.32 -4.55
C ARG A 34 -14.62 1.95 -6.04
N TYR A 35 -13.80 0.98 -6.44
CA TYR A 35 -13.65 0.58 -7.84
C TYR A 35 -14.36 -0.73 -8.18
N HIS A 36 -15.19 -1.26 -7.28
CA HIS A 36 -15.94 -2.50 -7.45
C HIS A 36 -15.08 -3.70 -7.87
N ILE A 37 -13.88 -3.80 -7.31
CA ILE A 37 -12.99 -4.96 -7.55
C ILE A 37 -13.60 -6.14 -6.80
N GLN A 38 -14.04 -7.16 -7.54
CA GLN A 38 -14.73 -8.32 -6.99
C GLN A 38 -13.75 -9.33 -6.37
N ASN A 39 -12.63 -9.58 -7.06
CA ASN A 39 -11.62 -10.53 -6.59
C ASN A 39 -10.54 -9.81 -5.79
N ARG A 40 -10.25 -10.35 -4.59
CA ARG A 40 -9.21 -9.81 -3.72
C ARG A 40 -7.80 -9.97 -4.30
N ASP A 41 -7.57 -11.04 -5.07
CA ASP A 41 -6.24 -11.29 -5.63
C ASP A 41 -5.88 -10.32 -6.77
N ASP A 42 -6.87 -9.73 -7.44
CA ASP A 42 -6.65 -8.69 -8.45
C ASP A 42 -6.04 -7.45 -7.79
N TYR A 43 -6.60 -7.00 -6.66
CA TYR A 43 -6.04 -5.88 -5.90
C TYR A 43 -4.60 -6.14 -5.47
N LYS A 44 -4.30 -7.33 -4.94
CA LYS A 44 -2.93 -7.71 -4.56
C LYS A 44 -1.98 -7.67 -5.75
N THR A 45 -2.43 -8.15 -6.91
CA THR A 45 -1.64 -8.17 -8.14
C THR A 45 -1.32 -6.75 -8.60
N TYR A 46 -2.32 -5.87 -8.66
CA TYR A 46 -2.11 -4.46 -9.01
C TYR A 46 -1.20 -3.74 -8.01
N ASN A 47 -1.40 -3.97 -6.71
CA ASN A 47 -0.55 -3.37 -5.68
C ASN A 47 0.91 -3.87 -5.78
N LYS A 48 1.12 -5.13 -6.15
CA LYS A 48 2.46 -5.69 -6.40
C LYS A 48 3.12 -5.00 -7.60
N ILE A 49 2.39 -4.80 -8.70
CA ILE A 49 2.89 -4.09 -9.89
C ILE A 49 3.27 -2.65 -9.54
N ALA A 50 2.39 -1.92 -8.84
CA ALA A 50 2.68 -0.57 -8.38
C ALA A 50 3.92 -0.51 -7.46
N GLY A 51 4.09 -1.53 -6.60
CA GLY A 51 5.28 -1.68 -5.76
C GLY A 51 6.56 -1.91 -6.56
N MET A 52 6.52 -2.71 -7.64
CA MET A 52 7.65 -2.92 -8.53
C MET A 52 8.05 -1.63 -9.26
N ILE A 53 7.07 -0.88 -9.77
CA ILE A 53 7.30 0.42 -10.42
C ILE A 53 7.94 1.40 -9.43
N THR A 54 7.40 1.48 -8.22
CA THR A 54 7.93 2.36 -7.15
C THR A 54 9.34 1.96 -6.74
N LYS A 55 9.67 0.67 -6.73
CA LYS A 55 11.03 0.20 -6.46
C LYS A 55 11.98 0.62 -7.58
N LEU A 56 11.57 0.46 -8.84
CA LEU A 56 12.35 0.88 -10.00
C LEU A 56 12.61 2.40 -9.96
N THR A 57 11.59 3.22 -9.77
CA THR A 57 11.75 4.68 -9.70
C THR A 57 12.64 5.12 -8.54
N ASN A 58 12.57 4.44 -7.40
CA ASN A 58 13.49 4.70 -6.28
C ASN A 58 14.95 4.37 -6.62
N MET A 59 15.20 3.29 -7.36
CA MET A 59 16.55 2.96 -7.84
C MET A 59 17.05 3.99 -8.85
N LEU A 60 16.22 4.41 -9.81
CA LEU A 60 16.57 5.47 -10.77
C LEU A 60 16.87 6.80 -10.05
N ARG A 61 16.14 7.12 -8.98
CA ARG A 61 16.37 8.32 -8.17
C ARG A 61 17.72 8.31 -7.44
N GLN A 62 18.29 7.14 -7.16
CA GLN A 62 19.61 7.03 -6.54
C GLN A 62 20.75 7.32 -7.52
N LEU A 63 20.50 7.21 -8.84
CA LEU A 63 21.46 7.58 -9.87
C LEU A 63 21.61 9.10 -9.98
N GLY A 64 22.79 9.55 -10.44
CA GLY A 64 23.06 10.96 -10.71
C GLY A 64 22.06 11.54 -11.73
N PRO A 65 21.71 12.82 -11.64
CA PRO A 65 20.76 13.45 -12.56
C PRO A 65 21.26 13.46 -14.02
N GLU A 66 22.58 13.54 -14.23
CA GLU A 66 23.23 13.57 -15.54
C GLU A 66 23.51 12.16 -16.11
N ASP A 67 23.14 11.10 -15.40
CA ASP A 67 23.40 9.73 -15.86
C ASP A 67 22.51 9.41 -17.08
N PRO A 68 23.10 9.05 -18.24
CA PRO A 68 22.33 8.79 -19.45
C PRO A 68 21.36 7.62 -19.30
N THR A 69 21.71 6.61 -18.49
CA THR A 69 20.83 5.45 -18.25
C THR A 69 19.60 5.84 -17.44
N ARG A 70 19.74 6.79 -16.51
CA ARG A 70 18.60 7.33 -15.76
C ARG A 70 17.64 8.05 -16.70
N ILE A 71 18.15 8.89 -17.59
CA ILE A 71 17.33 9.67 -18.52
C ILE A 71 16.58 8.72 -19.46
N GLU A 72 17.30 7.81 -20.13
CA GLU A 72 16.71 6.86 -21.08
C GLU A 72 15.65 5.96 -20.42
N LEU A 73 15.95 5.37 -19.26
CA LEU A 73 15.00 4.49 -18.56
C LEU A 73 13.80 5.26 -17.99
N THR A 74 13.97 6.55 -17.64
CA THR A 74 12.85 7.39 -17.20
C THR A 74 11.93 7.69 -18.37
N ASP A 75 12.49 8.06 -19.53
CA ASP A 75 11.71 8.33 -20.74
C ASP A 75 10.95 7.08 -21.20
N GLN A 76 11.62 5.92 -21.24
CA GLN A 76 10.97 4.65 -21.57
C GLN A 76 9.86 4.26 -20.59
N LEU A 77 10.00 4.61 -19.30
CA LEU A 77 8.98 4.33 -18.30
C LEU A 77 7.78 5.26 -18.43
N LEU A 78 7.97 6.51 -18.88
CA LEU A 78 6.91 7.49 -19.07
C LEU A 78 6.15 7.31 -20.38
N ASP A 79 6.80 6.80 -21.43
CA ASP A 79 6.19 6.51 -22.73
C ASP A 79 5.28 5.25 -22.71
N LYS A 80 5.37 4.44 -21.65
CA LYS A 80 4.56 3.23 -21.46
C LYS A 80 3.31 3.49 -20.62
#